data_AF-A0A7Y0XDA5-F1
#
_entry.id   AF-A0A7Y0XDA5-F1
#
_cell.length_a   1.000
_cell.length_b   1.000
_cell.length_c   1.000
_cell.angle_alpha   90.00
_cell.angle_beta   90.00
_cell.angle_gamma   90.00
#
_symmetry.space_group_name_H-M   'P 1'
#
loop_
_entity.id
_entity.type
_entity.pdbx_description
1 polymer ?
#
loop_
_entity_poly.entity_id
_entity_poly.type
_entity_poly.pdbx_seq_one_letter_code
_entity_poly.pdbx_strand_id
1 'polypeptide(L)'
;TTANTIQSLLQTNEKKPINSGFAISPEWFQTFNIQEVPTFVAVKPGRCLPKQPCSESDYDIVKGNVSLPDALEHLAKGDNP
;
A
#
# COMPACT_ATOMS: atom_id res chain seq x y z
N THR A 1 -7.16 -19.05 -22.04
CA THR A 1 -7.97 -17.86 -21.72
C THR A 1 -7.29 -17.09 -20.60
N THR A 2 -7.44 -15.77 -20.57
CA THR A 2 -6.88 -14.86 -19.55
C THR A 2 -7.18 -15.31 -18.11
N ALA A 3 -8.32 -15.99 -17.91
CA ALA A 3 -8.70 -16.64 -16.65
C ALA A 3 -7.65 -17.64 -16.14
N ASN A 4 -7.04 -18.46 -17.01
CA ASN A 4 -6.04 -19.46 -16.59
C ASN A 4 -4.73 -18.78 -16.14
N THR A 5 -4.36 -17.67 -16.79
CA THR A 5 -3.19 -16.88 -16.42
C THR A 5 -3.40 -16.23 -15.05
N ILE A 6 -4.59 -15.69 -14.78
CA ILE A 6 -4.95 -15.14 -13.46
C ILE A 6 -4.96 -16.25 -12.40
N GLN A 7 -5.52 -17.43 -12.71
CA GLN A 7 -5.52 -18.57 -11.80
C GLN A 7 -4.09 -19.01 -11.41
N SER A 8 -3.16 -19.01 -12.37
CA SER A 8 -1.76 -19.39 -12.12
C SER A 8 -1.01 -18.39 -11.24
N LEU A 9 -1.38 -17.11 -11.26
CA LEU A 9 -0.78 -16.08 -10.40
C LEU A 9 -1.30 -16.17 -8.95
N LEU A 10 -2.52 -16.68 -8.77
CA LEU A 10 -3.16 -16.86 -7.46
C LEU A 10 -2.73 -18.15 -6.74
N GLN A 11 -2.09 -19.09 -7.44
CA GLN A 11 -1.70 -20.42 -6.90
C GLN A 11 -0.29 -20.47 -6.29
N THR A 12 0.38 -19.33 -6.08
CA THR A 12 1.69 -19.26 -5.43
C THR A 12 1.57 -19.53 -3.92
N ASN A 13 1.64 -20.82 -3.56
CA ASN A 13 1.62 -21.33 -2.18
C ASN A 13 2.89 -21.02 -1.35
N GLU A 14 3.75 -20.11 -1.81
CA GLU A 14 4.82 -19.58 -0.98
C GLU A 14 4.83 -18.06 -1.12
N LYS A 15 4.59 -17.39 0.02
CA LYS A 15 4.78 -15.95 0.20
C LYS A 15 6.26 -15.62 0.02
N LYS A 16 6.76 -15.67 -1.22
CA LYS A 16 8.06 -15.10 -1.56
C LYS A 16 7.98 -13.62 -1.19
N PRO A 17 8.91 -13.10 -0.38
CA PRO A 17 8.95 -11.68 -0.09
C PRO A 17 9.01 -10.93 -1.43
N ILE A 18 8.09 -9.99 -1.62
CA ILE A 18 8.03 -9.17 -2.82
C ILE A 18 9.27 -8.27 -2.79
N ASN A 19 10.32 -8.68 -3.51
CA ASN A 19 11.61 -7.98 -3.50
C ASN A 19 11.71 -6.86 -4.57
N SER A 20 10.70 -6.71 -5.43
CA SER A 20 10.27 -5.48 -6.11
C SER A 20 9.08 -5.81 -7.01
N GLY A 21 8.23 -4.82 -7.30
CA GLY A 21 7.04 -4.97 -8.15
C GLY A 21 5.82 -4.27 -7.59
N PHE A 22 4.76 -4.16 -8.39
CA PHE A 22 3.45 -3.72 -7.91
C PHE A 22 2.72 -4.92 -7.32
N ALA A 23 2.22 -4.79 -6.09
CA ALA A 23 1.34 -5.76 -5.48
C ALA A 23 -0.07 -5.19 -5.42
N ILE A 24 -1.06 -6.00 -5.76
CA ILE A 24 -2.47 -5.65 -5.62
C ILE A 24 -2.98 -6.41 -4.41
N SER A 25 -3.21 -5.69 -3.32
CA SER A 25 -3.78 -6.24 -2.10
C SER A 25 -5.07 -5.49 -1.75
N PRO A 26 -6.25 -6.14 -1.83
CA PRO A 26 -7.49 -5.55 -1.34
C PRO A 26 -7.44 -5.22 0.16
N GLU A 27 -6.62 -5.96 0.93
CA GLU A 27 -6.49 -5.76 2.38
C GLU A 27 -5.98 -4.36 2.72
N TRP A 28 -5.16 -3.74 1.85
CA TRP A 28 -4.61 -2.41 2.11
C TRP A 28 -5.67 -1.29 2.15
N PHE A 29 -6.80 -1.47 1.46
CA PHE A 29 -7.91 -0.53 1.58
C PHE A 29 -8.48 -0.53 3.01
N GLN A 30 -8.55 -1.70 3.63
CA GLN A 30 -9.00 -1.84 5.02
C GLN A 30 -7.92 -1.38 6.00
N THR A 31 -6.66 -1.82 5.81
CA THR A 31 -5.53 -1.49 6.68
C THR A 31 -5.32 0.01 6.83
N PHE A 32 -5.43 0.76 5.73
CA PHE A 32 -5.18 2.21 5.72
C PHE A 32 -6.45 3.05 5.61
N ASN A 33 -7.64 2.43 5.78
CA ASN A 33 -8.95 3.08 5.67
C ASN A 33 -9.08 3.96 4.41
N ILE A 34 -8.76 3.39 3.25
CA ILE A 34 -8.81 4.06 1.95
C ILE A 34 -10.26 4.07 1.47
N GLN A 35 -10.86 5.25 1.39
CA GLN A 35 -12.24 5.45 0.93
C GLN A 35 -12.33 6.14 -0.44
N GLU A 36 -11.22 6.74 -0.88
CA GLU A 36 -11.14 7.50 -2.13
C GLU A 36 -9.80 7.25 -2.83
N VAL A 37 -9.79 7.47 -4.14
CA VAL A 37 -8.61 7.28 -4.99
C VAL A 37 -8.36 8.54 -5.85
N PRO A 38 -7.09 8.89 -6.13
CA PRO A 38 -5.88 8.23 -5.64
C PRO A 38 -5.60 8.53 -4.15
N THR A 39 -4.96 7.58 -3.49
CA THR A 39 -4.44 7.71 -2.11
C THR A 39 -3.03 7.13 -2.07
N PHE A 40 -2.10 7.89 -1.51
CA PHE A 40 -0.69 7.52 -1.37
C PHE A 40 -0.38 7.31 0.11
N VAL A 41 0.24 6.18 0.45
CA VAL A 41 0.57 5.81 1.83
C VAL A 41 2.07 5.56 1.94
N ALA A 42 2.74 6.19 2.91
CA ALA A 42 4.12 5.90 3.27
C ALA A 42 4.15 5.22 4.64
N VAL A 43 4.59 3.96 4.70
CA VAL A 43 4.64 3.20 5.95
C VAL A 43 6.00 3.38 6.62
N LYS A 44 6.01 3.67 7.93
CA LYS A 44 7.25 3.79 8.70
C LYS A 44 8.00 2.45 8.73
N PRO A 45 9.35 2.45 8.75
CA PRO A 45 10.13 1.21 8.74
C PRO A 45 9.70 0.24 9.86
N GLY A 46 9.47 -1.02 9.50
CA GLY A 46 9.10 -2.09 10.44
C GLY A 46 7.67 -2.00 11.00
N ARG A 47 6.80 -1.20 10.39
CA ARG A 47 5.39 -1.10 10.77
C ARG A 47 4.44 -1.76 9.78
N CYS A 48 3.21 -2.00 10.22
CA CYS A 48 2.12 -2.60 9.44
C CYS A 48 2.52 -3.94 8.80
N LEU A 49 3.35 -4.72 9.49
CA LEU A 49 3.76 -6.07 9.09
C LEU A 49 2.62 -7.09 9.36
N PRO A 50 2.63 -8.25 8.70
CA PRO A 50 1.64 -9.29 8.96
C PRO A 50 1.56 -9.66 10.45
N LYS A 51 0.34 -9.73 10.99
CA LYS A 51 0.03 -10.01 12.42
C LYS A 51 0.47 -8.91 13.41
N GLN A 52 0.86 -7.74 12.92
CA GLN A 52 1.12 -6.56 13.73
C GLN A 52 -0.06 -5.58 13.64
N PRO A 53 -0.47 -4.92 14.73
CA PRO A 53 -1.39 -3.79 14.63
C PRO A 53 -0.76 -2.67 13.79
N CYS A 54 -1.57 -2.02 12.96
CA CYS A 54 -1.20 -0.86 12.16
C CYS A 54 -2.07 0.30 12.63
N SER A 55 -1.48 1.28 13.31
CA SER A 55 -2.17 2.49 13.77
C SER A 55 -1.93 3.64 12.80
N GLU A 56 -2.76 4.69 12.85
CA GLU A 56 -2.56 5.89 12.02
C GLU A 56 -1.21 6.57 12.26
N SER A 57 -0.60 6.39 13.44
CA SER A 57 0.73 6.91 13.73
C SER A 57 1.88 6.17 13.05
N ASP A 58 1.60 5.00 12.44
CA ASP A 58 2.58 4.13 11.81
C ASP A 58 2.79 4.43 10.32
N TYR A 59 1.99 5.32 9.73
CA TYR A 59 2.06 5.67 8.31
C TYR A 59 1.60 7.11 8.05
N ASP A 60 2.06 7.68 6.95
CA ASP A 60 1.61 8.97 6.44
C ASP A 60 0.72 8.74 5.22
N ILE A 61 -0.30 9.58 5.04
CA ILE A 61 -1.29 9.42 3.98
C ILE A 61 -1.57 10.74 3.27
N VAL A 62 -1.57 10.71 1.94
CA VAL A 62 -1.97 11.83 1.08
C VAL A 62 -3.14 11.38 0.23
N LYS A 63 -4.25 12.12 0.30
CA LYS A 63 -5.50 11.83 -0.40
C LYS A 63 -5.85 12.93 -1.40
N GLY A 64 -6.68 12.60 -2.37
CA GLY A 64 -7.28 13.55 -3.30
C GLY A 64 -6.60 13.59 -4.67
N ASN A 65 -6.99 14.57 -5.49
CA ASN A 65 -6.52 14.71 -6.87
C ASN A 65 -5.10 15.31 -6.93
N VAL A 66 -4.11 14.52 -6.53
CA VAL A 66 -2.69 14.88 -6.50
C VAL A 66 -1.89 13.95 -7.40
N SER A 67 -0.88 14.48 -8.09
CA SER A 67 0.02 13.68 -8.91
C SER A 67 0.98 12.87 -8.03
N LEU A 68 1.51 11.75 -8.54
CA LEU A 68 2.48 10.95 -7.79
C LEU A 68 3.74 11.76 -7.38
N PRO A 69 4.36 12.60 -8.26
CA PRO A 69 5.48 13.45 -7.85
C PRO A 69 5.14 14.40 -6.69
N ASP A 70 3.98 15.08 -6.75
CA ASP A 70 3.56 16.02 -5.70
C ASP A 70 3.27 15.29 -4.39
N ALA A 71 2.64 14.11 -4.46
CA ALA A 71 2.40 13.27 -3.29
C ALA A 71 3.70 12.82 -2.64
N LEU A 72 4.71 12.45 -3.42
CA LEU A 72 6.04 12.10 -2.91
C LEU A 72 6.73 13.29 -2.26
N GLU A 73 6.60 14.49 -2.81
CA GLU A 73 7.12 15.72 -2.20
C GLU A 73 6.44 16.01 -0.86
N HIS A 74 5.11 15.84 -0.78
CA HIS A 74 4.35 15.98 0.47
C HIS A 74 4.81 14.97 1.52
N LEU A 75 4.94 13.70 1.15
CA LEU A 75 5.40 12.63 2.05
C LEU A 75 6.85 12.83 2.49
N ALA A 76 7.72 13.33 1.62
CA ALA A 76 9.14 13.57 1.93
C ALA A 76 9.36 14.70 2.94
N LYS A 77 8.41 15.64 3.04
CA LYS A 77 8.47 16.72 4.04
C LYS A 77 8.22 16.21 5.46
N GLY A 78 7.54 15.06 5.61
CA GLY A 78 7.19 14.45 6.90
C GLY A 78 6.22 15.31 7.73
N ASP A 79 5.28 14.70 8.43
CA ASP A 79 4.30 15.32 9.34
C ASP A 79 3.88 16.77 9.00
N ASN A 80 2.82 16.94 8.20
CA ASN A 80 1.96 18.11 8.36
C ASN A 80 1.04 17.85 9.59
N PRO A 81 0.69 18.88 10.38
CA PRO A 81 0.02 18.76 11.68
C PRO A 81 -1.30 17.96 11.69
#